data_AF-A0AA42LPU7-F1
#
_entry.id   AF-A0AA42LPU7-F1
#
_cell.length_a   1.000
_cell.length_b   1.000
_cell.length_c   1.000
_cell.angle_alpha   90.00
_cell.angle_beta   90.00
_cell.angle_gamma   90.00
#
_symmetry.space_group_name_H-M   'P 1'
#
loop_
_entity.id
_entity.type
_entity.pdbx_description
1 polymer ?
#
loop_
_entity_poly.entity_id
_entity_poly.type
_entity_poly.pdbx_seq_one_letter_code
_entity_poly.pdbx_strand_id
1 'polypeptide(L)'
;MSDYGTRLLSKGMLGVDVEELQIRLAGFRGTLPDGEFGPGTELQVTKFQSDVMGQSAPNGIADRSTLKAIDSFADRFPIDFARLKCQCGKCAGFGRGNFKGKYLGNQAAEAFHLYEYPGIHRMLLWAVRAAYFYMPEHRFSFSSGYRCAVDNRQNHRNTTNHCGKAVDLDVRVEAGETKQDDVVKCHEIRGKLIELSNAQIGWAAKNRKSLEPDNVAPTWVHYDVRSYDARYLADHYFCTDLIGLNARAPISF
;
A
#
# COMPACT_ATOMS: atom_id res chain seq x y z
N MET A 1 -6.77 -13.38 21.81
CA MET A 1 -6.06 -12.71 20.69
C MET A 1 -5.27 -11.57 21.32
N SER A 2 -3.98 -11.41 20.99
CA SER A 2 -3.21 -10.26 21.45
C SER A 2 -3.39 -9.10 20.46
N ASP A 3 -3.68 -7.91 20.98
CA ASP A 3 -3.87 -6.72 20.16
C ASP A 3 -2.51 -6.07 19.86
N TYR A 4 -2.42 -5.34 18.73
CA TYR A 4 -1.21 -4.63 18.36
C TYR A 4 -0.83 -3.62 19.45
N GLY A 5 0.43 -3.67 19.92
CA GLY A 5 0.91 -2.80 21.00
C GLY A 5 0.82 -3.38 22.42
N THR A 6 0.21 -4.56 22.62
CA THR A 6 0.05 -5.15 23.97
C THR A 6 1.22 -6.03 24.41
N ARG A 7 2.07 -6.47 23.47
CA ARG A 7 3.28 -7.27 23.74
C ARG A 7 4.42 -6.87 22.80
N LEU A 8 5.64 -7.26 23.16
CA LEU A 8 6.78 -7.20 22.23
C LEU A 8 6.61 -8.25 21.14
N LEU A 9 7.07 -7.97 19.93
CA LEU A 9 7.06 -8.91 18.80
C LEU A 9 8.49 -9.15 18.31
N SER A 10 8.86 -10.42 18.14
CA SER A 10 10.17 -10.86 17.67
C SER A 10 10.06 -12.15 16.87
N LYS A 11 11.17 -12.56 16.25
CA LYS A 11 11.25 -13.73 15.39
C LYS A 11 10.66 -15.00 16.03
N GLY A 12 9.88 -15.74 15.25
CA GLY A 12 9.20 -16.98 15.66
C GLY A 12 7.81 -16.76 16.28
N MET A 13 7.40 -15.51 16.50
CA MET A 13 6.06 -15.20 17.00
C MET A 13 5.02 -15.26 15.88
N LEU A 14 3.80 -15.64 16.24
CA LEU A 14 2.64 -15.70 15.36
C LEU A 14 1.53 -14.79 15.92
N GLY A 15 0.69 -14.24 15.04
CA GLY A 15 -0.56 -13.59 15.44
C GLY A 15 -1.01 -12.44 14.54
N VAL A 16 -2.25 -11.99 14.78
CA VAL A 16 -2.86 -10.85 14.09
C VAL A 16 -2.13 -9.52 14.36
N ASP A 17 -1.41 -9.43 15.48
CA ASP A 17 -0.55 -8.29 15.80
C ASP A 17 0.76 -8.29 15.00
N VAL A 18 1.27 -9.47 14.63
CA VAL A 18 2.37 -9.61 13.67
C VAL A 18 1.90 -9.24 12.26
N GLU A 19 0.72 -9.70 11.87
CA GLU A 19 0.09 -9.33 10.58
C GLU A 19 -0.06 -7.80 10.47
N GLU A 20 -0.57 -7.16 11.52
CA GLU A 20 -0.69 -5.71 11.59
C GLU A 20 0.67 -5.01 11.53
N LEU A 21 1.70 -5.52 12.23
CA LEU A 21 3.07 -5.00 12.13
C LEU A 21 3.60 -5.05 10.68
N GLN A 22 3.38 -6.16 9.98
CA GLN A 22 3.83 -6.35 8.60
C GLN A 22 3.17 -5.35 7.64
N ILE A 23 1.87 -5.07 7.82
CA ILE A 23 1.14 -4.04 7.05
C ILE A 23 1.76 -2.67 7.29
N ARG A 24 1.94 -2.30 8.57
CA ARG A 24 2.45 -0.98 8.94
C ARG A 24 3.87 -0.72 8.45
N LEU A 25 4.66 -1.79 8.32
CA LEU A 25 6.02 -1.72 7.80
C LEU A 25 6.14 -2.06 6.30
N ALA A 26 5.04 -2.07 5.55
CA ALA A 26 5.03 -2.49 4.13
C ALA A 26 5.95 -1.68 3.20
N GLY A 27 6.41 -0.49 3.63
CA GLY A 27 7.38 0.34 2.92
C GLY A 27 8.83 0.26 3.41
N PHE A 28 9.11 -0.50 4.47
CA PHE A 28 10.44 -0.65 5.08
C PHE A 28 10.94 -2.06 4.83
N ARG A 29 11.36 -2.37 3.61
CA ARG A 29 11.32 -3.72 3.04
C ARG A 29 9.87 -4.21 2.94
N GLY A 30 9.64 -5.24 2.15
CA GLY A 30 8.30 -5.74 1.88
C GLY A 30 8.20 -7.23 2.16
N THR A 31 7.24 -7.60 3.00
CA THR A 31 6.76 -8.97 3.18
C THR A 31 5.23 -9.01 2.99
N LEU A 32 4.65 -10.21 3.03
CA LEU A 32 3.21 -10.41 3.05
C LEU A 32 2.67 -10.34 4.49
N PRO A 33 1.42 -9.92 4.70
CA PRO A 33 0.79 -9.94 6.01
C PRO A 33 0.32 -11.37 6.29
N ASP A 34 1.24 -12.27 6.63
CA ASP A 34 0.96 -13.68 6.91
C ASP A 34 0.82 -13.97 8.41
N GLY A 35 1.10 -12.98 9.27
CA GLY A 35 1.03 -13.14 10.71
C GLY A 35 2.20 -13.93 11.29
N GLU A 36 3.22 -14.24 10.49
CA GLU A 36 4.43 -14.95 10.93
C GLU A 36 5.62 -13.99 11.04
N PHE A 37 6.22 -13.92 12.22
CA PHE A 37 7.41 -13.10 12.42
C PHE A 37 8.64 -13.89 11.96
N GLY A 38 8.78 -14.01 10.64
CA GLY A 38 9.93 -14.62 9.99
C GLY A 38 11.09 -13.64 9.76
N PRO A 39 12.15 -14.08 9.04
CA PRO A 39 13.29 -13.23 8.69
C PRO A 39 12.89 -11.96 7.90
N GLY A 40 11.85 -12.03 7.07
CA GLY A 40 11.34 -10.87 6.32
C GLY A 40 10.82 -9.78 7.26
N THR A 41 10.00 -10.16 8.25
CA THR A 41 9.46 -9.25 9.28
C THR A 41 10.59 -8.67 10.16
N GLU A 42 11.57 -9.48 10.53
CA GLU A 42 12.77 -9.02 11.28
C GLU A 42 13.55 -7.96 10.50
N LEU A 43 13.73 -8.14 9.19
CA LEU A 43 14.36 -7.14 8.32
C LEU A 43 13.52 -5.86 8.21
N GLN A 44 12.19 -5.97 8.21
CA GLN A 44 11.33 -4.78 8.19
C GLN A 44 11.50 -3.94 9.46
N VAL A 45 11.47 -4.60 10.62
CA VAL A 45 11.66 -3.95 11.92
C VAL A 45 13.04 -3.30 12.00
N THR A 46 14.08 -4.05 11.61
CA THR A 46 15.47 -3.57 11.60
C THR A 46 15.64 -2.34 10.71
N LYS A 47 15.07 -2.36 9.50
CA LYS A 47 15.12 -1.23 8.57
C LYS A 47 14.42 -0.02 9.16
N PHE A 48 13.18 -0.18 9.65
CA PHE A 48 12.45 0.90 10.31
C PHE A 48 13.19 1.50 11.51
N GLN A 49 13.74 0.67 12.39
CA GLN A 49 14.54 1.10 13.54
C GLN A 49 15.77 1.91 13.11
N SER A 50 16.47 1.48 12.06
CA SER A 50 17.63 2.20 11.55
C SER A 50 17.23 3.53 10.93
N ASP A 51 16.31 3.54 9.96
CA ASP A 51 16.05 4.73 9.16
C ASP A 51 15.18 5.76 9.88
N VAL A 52 14.15 5.29 10.62
CA VAL A 52 13.15 6.18 11.23
C VAL A 52 13.49 6.50 12.67
N MET A 53 14.04 5.53 13.42
CA MET A 53 14.40 5.72 14.82
C MET A 53 15.88 6.10 15.00
N GLY A 54 16.70 6.09 13.93
CA GLY A 54 18.10 6.48 13.97
C GLY A 54 18.99 5.53 14.77
N GLN A 55 18.58 4.27 14.93
CA GLN A 55 19.36 3.30 15.70
C GLN A 55 20.59 2.85 14.90
N SER A 56 21.77 3.01 15.48
CA SER A 56 23.04 2.53 14.89
C SER A 56 23.22 1.01 14.98
N ALA A 57 22.56 0.38 15.95
CA ALA A 57 22.54 -1.07 16.16
C ALA A 57 21.09 -1.56 16.36
N PRO A 58 20.27 -1.62 15.29
CA PRO A 58 18.89 -2.10 15.36
C PRO A 58 18.85 -3.58 15.78
N ASN A 59 17.92 -3.93 16.66
CA ASN A 59 17.83 -5.27 17.26
C ASN A 59 16.78 -6.17 16.58
N GLY A 60 15.96 -5.64 15.67
CA GLY A 60 14.93 -6.40 14.96
C GLY A 60 13.73 -6.80 15.81
N ILE A 61 13.62 -6.27 17.03
CA ILE A 61 12.53 -6.54 17.99
C ILE A 61 11.56 -5.37 18.01
N ALA A 62 10.29 -5.61 17.70
CA ALA A 62 9.25 -4.59 17.80
C ALA A 62 8.73 -4.49 19.24
N ASP A 63 9.48 -3.76 20.06
CA ASP A 63 9.13 -3.40 21.43
C ASP A 63 8.17 -2.20 21.50
N ARG A 64 7.81 -1.79 22.73
CA ARG A 64 6.92 -0.64 22.95
C ARG A 64 7.44 0.65 22.29
N SER A 65 8.76 0.86 22.26
CA SER A 65 9.37 2.05 21.64
C SER A 65 9.18 2.03 20.14
N THR A 66 9.45 0.89 19.51
CA THR A 66 9.27 0.64 18.09
C THR A 66 7.82 0.85 17.66
N LEU A 67 6.86 0.27 18.39
CA LEU A 67 5.43 0.39 18.08
C LEU A 67 4.93 1.85 18.22
N LYS A 68 5.38 2.59 19.25
CA LYS A 68 5.11 4.03 19.38
C LYS A 68 5.73 4.86 18.25
N ALA A 69 6.93 4.49 17.79
CA ALA A 69 7.58 5.16 16.69
C ALA A 69 6.83 4.93 15.36
N ILE A 70 6.25 3.74 15.15
CA ILE A 70 5.39 3.46 13.99
C ILE A 70 4.12 4.33 14.01
N ASP A 71 3.48 4.48 15.17
CA ASP A 71 2.33 5.40 15.30
C ASP A 71 2.74 6.85 15.04
N SER A 72 3.85 7.30 15.62
CA SER A 72 4.37 8.66 15.39
C SER A 72 4.79 8.89 13.94
N PHE A 73 5.21 7.83 13.24
CA PHE A 73 5.47 7.87 11.81
C PHE A 73 4.18 8.06 11.01
N ALA A 74 3.10 7.35 11.36
CA ALA A 74 1.78 7.54 10.74
C ALA A 74 1.25 8.98 10.89
N ASP A 75 1.45 9.57 12.07
CA ASP A 75 1.00 10.94 12.37
C ASP A 75 1.78 11.99 11.57
N ARG A 76 3.08 11.75 11.32
CA ARG A 76 3.92 12.64 10.51
C ARG A 76 3.63 12.57 9.01
N PHE A 77 3.13 11.43 8.53
CA PHE A 77 2.83 11.18 7.12
C PHE A 77 1.35 10.79 6.93
N PRO A 78 0.41 11.73 7.13
CA PRO A 78 -1.01 11.46 6.90
C PRO A 78 -1.30 11.21 5.42
N ILE A 79 -2.29 10.36 5.15
CA ILE A 79 -2.82 10.08 3.81
C ILE A 79 -4.09 10.90 3.60
N ASP A 80 -4.16 11.65 2.51
CA ASP A 80 -5.36 12.39 2.11
C ASP A 80 -6.38 11.45 1.43
N PHE A 81 -7.29 10.90 2.22
CA PHE A 81 -8.35 10.04 1.71
C PHE A 81 -9.36 10.76 0.80
N ALA A 82 -9.45 12.10 0.82
CA ALA A 82 -10.35 12.80 -0.10
C ALA A 82 -9.91 12.60 -1.56
N ARG A 83 -8.60 12.55 -1.81
CA ARG A 83 -8.00 12.28 -3.13
C ARG A 83 -8.14 10.81 -3.57
N LEU A 84 -8.32 9.90 -2.61
CA LEU A 84 -8.51 8.49 -2.89
C LEU A 84 -9.95 8.11 -3.22
N LYS A 85 -10.92 9.00 -2.98
CA LYS A 85 -12.33 8.72 -3.27
C LYS A 85 -12.59 8.62 -4.77
N CYS A 86 -13.46 7.68 -5.11
CA CYS A 86 -14.01 7.54 -6.45
C CYS A 86 -14.85 8.75 -6.84
N GLN A 87 -14.64 9.22 -8.08
CA GLN A 87 -15.22 10.45 -8.62
C GLN A 87 -16.44 10.19 -9.54
N CYS A 88 -17.03 8.99 -9.51
CA CYS A 88 -18.13 8.62 -10.42
C CYS A 88 -19.45 9.38 -10.20
N GLY A 89 -19.56 10.14 -9.11
CA GLY A 89 -20.77 10.87 -8.71
C GLY A 89 -21.94 9.99 -8.21
N LYS A 90 -21.73 8.66 -8.06
CA LYS A 90 -22.80 7.73 -7.64
C LYS A 90 -22.52 6.94 -6.36
N CYS A 91 -21.27 6.53 -6.12
CA CYS A 91 -20.90 5.81 -4.90
C CYS A 91 -20.49 6.78 -3.79
N ALA A 92 -20.27 6.26 -2.57
CA ALA A 92 -19.82 7.05 -1.43
C ALA A 92 -18.30 7.33 -1.42
N GLY A 93 -17.60 7.02 -2.52
CA GLY A 93 -16.15 7.18 -2.67
C GLY A 93 -15.35 5.86 -2.63
N PHE A 94 -15.89 4.80 -2.02
CA PHE A 94 -15.23 3.48 -1.95
C PHE A 94 -16.22 2.34 -2.23
N GLY A 95 -15.68 1.12 -2.39
CA GLY A 95 -16.44 -0.07 -2.72
C GLY A 95 -17.42 -0.50 -1.64
N ARG A 96 -18.44 -1.23 -2.07
CA ARG A 96 -19.51 -1.76 -1.20
C ARG A 96 -19.56 -3.30 -1.22
N GLY A 97 -18.48 -3.95 -1.61
CA GLY A 97 -18.42 -5.41 -1.72
C GLY A 97 -19.19 -5.99 -2.91
N ASN A 98 -19.43 -5.19 -3.96
CA ASN A 98 -20.17 -5.65 -5.13
C ASN A 98 -19.35 -6.64 -5.96
N PHE A 99 -20.04 -7.55 -6.65
CA PHE A 99 -19.46 -8.49 -7.62
C PHE A 99 -18.41 -9.47 -7.05
N LYS A 100 -18.46 -9.75 -5.74
CA LYS A 100 -17.60 -10.76 -5.10
C LYS A 100 -17.76 -12.11 -5.80
N GLY A 101 -16.65 -12.74 -6.18
CA GLY A 101 -16.63 -14.01 -6.90
C GLY A 101 -17.05 -13.93 -8.38
N LYS A 102 -17.17 -12.73 -8.96
CA LYS A 102 -17.44 -12.53 -10.39
C LYS A 102 -16.17 -12.09 -11.11
N TYR A 103 -15.93 -12.63 -12.29
CA TYR A 103 -14.70 -12.39 -13.04
C TYR A 103 -15.00 -11.92 -14.47
N LEU A 104 -14.07 -11.19 -15.06
CA LEU A 104 -14.15 -10.79 -16.47
C LEU A 104 -13.92 -12.00 -17.38
N GLY A 105 -14.99 -12.45 -18.04
CA GLY A 105 -14.97 -13.65 -18.89
C GLY A 105 -14.72 -14.92 -18.06
N ASN A 106 -14.02 -15.89 -18.64
CA ASN A 106 -13.71 -17.17 -17.99
C ASN A 106 -12.39 -17.15 -17.19
N GLN A 107 -11.92 -15.96 -16.79
CA GLN A 107 -10.60 -15.78 -16.18
C GLN A 107 -10.70 -15.79 -14.66
N ALA A 108 -10.39 -16.91 -14.01
CA ALA A 108 -10.47 -17.04 -12.54
C ALA A 108 -9.29 -16.38 -11.77
N ALA A 109 -8.46 -15.57 -12.43
CA ALA A 109 -7.33 -14.90 -11.79
C ALA A 109 -7.76 -13.57 -11.16
N GLU A 110 -7.12 -13.22 -10.04
CA GLU A 110 -7.42 -12.00 -9.27
C GLU A 110 -7.30 -10.71 -10.09
N ALA A 111 -6.42 -10.69 -11.08
CA ALA A 111 -6.26 -9.60 -12.05
C ALA A 111 -7.54 -9.29 -12.86
N PHE A 112 -8.50 -10.22 -12.91
CA PHE A 112 -9.79 -10.13 -13.60
C PHE A 112 -11.00 -10.23 -12.66
N HIS A 113 -10.76 -10.32 -11.35
CA HIS A 113 -11.81 -10.32 -10.35
C HIS A 113 -12.50 -8.95 -10.33
N LEU A 114 -13.82 -8.93 -10.54
CA LEU A 114 -14.65 -7.73 -10.63
C LEU A 114 -15.01 -7.15 -9.26
N TYR A 115 -14.53 -7.77 -8.18
CA TYR A 115 -14.89 -7.41 -6.83
C TYR A 115 -14.52 -5.97 -6.49
N GLU A 116 -15.51 -5.22 -6.02
CA GLU A 116 -15.34 -3.89 -5.46
C GLU A 116 -14.97 -4.00 -3.98
N TYR A 117 -13.66 -4.13 -3.71
CA TYR A 117 -13.14 -4.24 -2.34
C TYR A 117 -13.57 -3.05 -1.47
N PRO A 118 -13.77 -3.23 -0.16
CA PRO A 118 -14.37 -2.24 0.73
C PRO A 118 -13.40 -1.13 1.18
N GLY A 119 -12.63 -0.56 0.24
CA GLY A 119 -11.66 0.50 0.50
C GLY A 119 -10.41 0.38 -0.35
N ILE A 120 -9.32 1.00 0.09
CA ILE A 120 -7.99 0.85 -0.51
C ILE A 120 -7.14 -0.07 0.39
N HIS A 121 -6.36 -0.95 -0.24
CA HIS A 121 -5.51 -1.90 0.45
C HIS A 121 -4.44 -1.18 1.31
N ARG A 122 -4.43 -1.49 2.62
CA ARG A 122 -3.63 -0.77 3.64
C ARG A 122 -2.13 -0.84 3.40
N MET A 123 -1.61 -1.97 2.89
CA MET A 123 -0.17 -2.07 2.58
C MET A 123 0.29 -1.05 1.54
N LEU A 124 -0.55 -0.68 0.57
CA LEU A 124 -0.20 0.36 -0.40
C LEU A 124 -0.04 1.69 0.33
N LEU A 125 -1.02 2.06 1.15
CA LEU A 125 -1.02 3.33 1.87
C LEU A 125 0.16 3.45 2.85
N TRP A 126 0.52 2.38 3.55
CA TRP A 126 1.72 2.35 4.39
C TRP A 126 3.03 2.40 3.58
N ALA A 127 3.07 1.76 2.40
CA ALA A 127 4.20 1.90 1.50
C ALA A 127 4.33 3.34 0.94
N VAL A 128 3.21 4.01 0.67
CA VAL A 128 3.20 5.42 0.25
C VAL A 128 3.73 6.34 1.36
N ARG A 129 3.39 6.09 2.63
CA ARG A 129 4.00 6.84 3.75
C ARG A 129 5.52 6.73 3.77
N ALA A 130 6.06 5.55 3.52
CA ALA A 130 7.50 5.37 3.39
C ALA A 130 8.07 6.15 2.20
N ALA A 131 7.35 6.19 1.07
CA ALA A 131 7.74 7.01 -0.08
C ALA A 131 7.87 8.50 0.30
N TYR A 132 6.90 9.05 1.04
CA TYR A 132 6.95 10.44 1.52
C TYR A 132 8.14 10.70 2.45
N PHE A 133 8.46 9.72 3.30
CA PHE A 133 9.59 9.80 4.22
C PHE A 133 10.95 9.75 3.52
N TYR A 134 11.13 8.84 2.56
CA TYR A 134 12.42 8.63 1.89
C TYR A 134 12.72 9.63 0.78
N MET A 135 11.70 10.30 0.26
CA MET A 135 11.81 11.26 -0.83
C MET A 135 11.16 12.61 -0.46
N PRO A 136 11.62 13.28 0.62
CA PRO A 136 11.03 14.53 1.09
C PRO A 136 11.20 15.69 0.09
N GLU A 137 12.12 15.56 -0.87
CA GLU A 137 12.30 16.47 -2.00
C GLU A 137 11.08 16.49 -2.95
N HIS A 138 10.25 15.45 -2.92
CA HIS A 138 9.09 15.32 -3.79
C HIS A 138 7.79 15.67 -3.06
N ARG A 139 6.95 16.46 -3.73
CA ARG A 139 5.58 16.72 -3.30
C ARG A 139 4.64 15.75 -4.01
N PHE A 140 4.35 14.64 -3.35
CA PHE A 140 3.44 13.62 -3.85
C PHE A 140 1.98 14.04 -3.70
N SER A 141 1.14 13.57 -4.63
CA SER A 141 -0.31 13.61 -4.51
C SER A 141 -0.93 12.38 -5.16
N PHE A 142 -2.08 11.94 -4.68
CA PHE A 142 -2.84 10.91 -5.39
C PHE A 142 -3.56 11.52 -6.59
N SER A 143 -3.23 11.06 -7.78
CA SER A 143 -3.97 11.38 -9.00
C SER A 143 -5.15 10.45 -9.23
N SER A 144 -5.10 9.25 -8.64
CA SER A 144 -6.25 8.36 -8.55
C SER A 144 -6.12 7.37 -7.40
N GLY A 145 -7.25 7.12 -6.74
CA GLY A 145 -7.41 6.03 -5.78
C GLY A 145 -8.44 5.02 -6.26
N TYR A 146 -9.60 5.01 -5.60
CA TYR A 146 -10.67 4.06 -5.86
C TYR A 146 -11.42 4.39 -7.15
N ARG A 147 -11.68 3.39 -7.98
CA ARG A 147 -12.55 3.48 -9.17
C ARG A 147 -13.51 2.29 -9.13
N CYS A 148 -14.79 2.55 -8.93
CA CYS A 148 -15.83 1.51 -8.94
C CYS A 148 -16.24 1.14 -10.38
N ALA A 149 -17.08 0.14 -10.55
CA ALA A 149 -17.57 -0.30 -11.85
C ALA A 149 -18.33 0.80 -12.62
N VAL A 150 -18.96 1.75 -11.91
CA VAL A 150 -19.60 2.92 -12.53
C VAL A 150 -18.54 3.85 -13.13
N ASP A 151 -17.49 4.19 -12.38
CA ASP A 151 -16.38 5.03 -12.84
C ASP A 151 -15.70 4.40 -14.05
N ASN A 152 -15.40 3.10 -13.96
CA ASN A 152 -14.79 2.35 -15.06
C ASN A 152 -15.65 2.39 -16.31
N ARG A 153 -16.97 2.19 -16.20
CA ARG A 153 -17.88 2.28 -17.36
C ARG A 153 -17.93 3.70 -17.94
N GLN A 154 -17.99 4.73 -17.10
CA GLN A 154 -18.01 6.14 -17.54
C GLN A 154 -16.75 6.53 -18.30
N ASN A 155 -15.61 5.90 -17.97
CA ASN A 155 -14.31 6.18 -18.57
C ASN A 155 -13.82 5.06 -19.51
N HIS A 156 -14.71 4.15 -19.93
CA HIS A 156 -14.40 3.06 -20.86
C HIS A 156 -13.21 2.17 -20.44
N ARG A 157 -13.05 1.92 -19.13
CA ARG A 157 -11.98 1.08 -18.57
C ARG A 157 -12.46 -0.35 -18.32
N ASN A 158 -11.61 -1.32 -18.65
CA ASN A 158 -11.85 -2.74 -18.42
C ASN A 158 -10.97 -3.33 -17.29
N THR A 159 -10.27 -2.49 -16.52
CA THR A 159 -9.35 -2.92 -15.45
C THR A 159 -10.04 -2.87 -14.10
N THR A 160 -9.62 -3.74 -13.17
CA THR A 160 -10.16 -3.77 -11.79
C THR A 160 -9.11 -3.47 -10.73
N ASN A 161 -7.92 -3.02 -11.13
CA ASN A 161 -6.82 -2.68 -10.21
C ASN A 161 -7.28 -1.61 -9.21
N HIS A 162 -7.93 -0.56 -9.69
CA HIS A 162 -8.44 0.53 -8.85
C HIS A 162 -9.75 0.21 -8.13
N CYS A 163 -10.28 -1.02 -8.22
CA CYS A 163 -11.36 -1.48 -7.35
C CYS A 163 -10.85 -1.78 -5.91
N GLY A 164 -9.88 -1.02 -5.42
CA GLY A 164 -9.29 -1.14 -4.08
C GLY A 164 -7.83 -1.60 -4.02
N LYS A 165 -7.28 -2.14 -5.11
CA LYS A 165 -5.97 -2.80 -5.15
C LYS A 165 -4.85 -1.94 -5.73
N ALA A 166 -5.11 -0.67 -6.06
CA ALA A 166 -4.13 0.22 -6.67
C ALA A 166 -4.33 1.68 -6.28
N VAL A 167 -3.24 2.43 -6.34
CA VAL A 167 -3.20 3.89 -6.23
C VAL A 167 -2.26 4.44 -7.31
N ASP A 168 -2.58 5.62 -7.85
CA ASP A 168 -1.72 6.38 -8.75
C ASP A 168 -1.17 7.59 -7.98
N LEU A 169 0.16 7.72 -7.94
CA LEU A 169 0.86 8.84 -7.34
C LEU A 169 1.43 9.75 -8.44
N ASP A 170 1.06 11.02 -8.39
CA ASP A 170 1.73 12.08 -9.13
C ASP A 170 2.76 12.78 -8.25
N VAL A 171 3.80 13.29 -8.89
CA VAL A 171 4.76 14.20 -8.27
C VAL A 171 4.51 15.58 -8.84
N ARG A 172 4.51 16.60 -7.97
CA ARG A 172 4.39 17.98 -8.43
C ARG A 172 5.53 18.32 -9.39
N VAL A 173 5.15 18.74 -10.60
CA VAL A 173 6.04 19.38 -11.57
C VAL A 173 6.20 20.85 -11.16
N GLU A 174 7.42 21.28 -10.94
CA GLU A 174 7.76 22.65 -10.54
C GLU A 174 7.85 23.58 -11.75
N ALA A 175 7.82 24.90 -11.50
CA ALA A 175 7.86 25.89 -12.56
C ALA A 175 9.17 25.77 -13.38
N GLY A 176 9.02 25.62 -14.70
CA GLY A 176 10.16 25.45 -15.61
C GLY A 176 10.52 24.00 -15.93
N GLU A 177 9.94 23.03 -15.22
CA GLU A 177 10.10 21.62 -15.55
C GLU A 177 9.20 21.20 -16.70
N THR A 178 9.71 20.27 -17.50
CA THR A 178 9.05 19.71 -18.67
C THR A 178 8.41 18.36 -18.36
N LYS A 179 7.62 17.85 -19.30
CA LYS A 179 7.10 16.47 -19.22
C LYS A 179 8.23 15.43 -19.14
N GLN A 180 9.39 15.69 -19.76
CA GLN A 180 10.51 14.75 -19.71
C GLN A 180 11.11 14.69 -18.31
N ASP A 181 11.15 15.80 -17.58
CA ASP A 181 11.63 15.83 -16.20
C ASP A 181 10.71 15.04 -15.27
N ASP A 182 9.38 15.12 -15.49
CA ASP A 182 8.40 14.31 -14.77
C ASP A 182 8.56 12.80 -15.03
N VAL A 183 8.85 12.42 -16.29
CA VAL A 183 9.18 11.03 -16.64
C VAL A 183 10.41 10.54 -15.89
N VAL A 184 11.48 11.33 -15.86
CA VAL A 184 12.72 10.99 -15.15
C VAL A 184 12.45 10.83 -13.65
N LYS A 185 11.71 11.75 -13.02
CA LYS A 185 11.34 11.63 -11.61
C LYS A 185 10.55 10.37 -11.32
N CYS A 186 9.53 10.07 -12.13
CA CYS A 186 8.72 8.86 -11.94
C CYS A 186 9.56 7.58 -12.09
N HIS A 187 10.50 7.56 -13.03
CA HIS A 187 11.46 6.45 -13.18
C HIS A 187 12.33 6.28 -11.92
N GLU A 188 12.92 7.36 -11.41
CA GLU A 188 13.76 7.33 -10.21
C GLU A 188 12.99 6.88 -8.97
N ILE A 189 11.76 7.36 -8.81
CA ILE A 189 10.87 6.97 -7.71
C ILE A 189 10.56 5.48 -7.77
N ARG A 190 10.27 4.92 -8.95
CA ARG A 190 10.09 3.46 -9.09
C ARG A 190 11.34 2.70 -8.64
N GLY A 191 12.52 3.15 -9.06
CA GLY A 191 13.80 2.57 -8.64
C GLY A 191 13.95 2.54 -7.11
N LYS A 192 13.68 3.67 -6.45
CA LYS A 192 13.70 3.77 -4.98
C LYS A 192 12.65 2.86 -4.33
N LEU A 193 11.43 2.79 -4.86
CA LEU A 193 10.39 1.91 -4.32
C LEU A 193 10.74 0.43 -4.42
N ILE A 194 11.42 0.00 -5.49
CA ILE A 194 11.95 -1.37 -5.61
C ILE A 194 12.95 -1.66 -4.50
N GLU A 195 13.95 -0.79 -4.33
CA GLU A 195 14.99 -0.94 -3.31
C GLU A 195 14.42 -0.95 -1.89
N LEU A 196 13.57 0.03 -1.59
CA LEU A 196 13.12 0.33 -0.24
C LEU A 196 11.97 -0.56 0.20
N SER A 197 11.00 -0.84 -0.68
CA SER A 197 9.74 -1.52 -0.31
C SER A 197 9.61 -2.94 -0.87
N ASN A 198 10.65 -3.46 -1.53
CA ASN A 198 10.66 -4.75 -2.21
C ASN A 198 9.54 -4.85 -3.27
N ALA A 199 9.29 -3.76 -3.98
CA ALA A 199 8.38 -3.72 -5.12
C ALA A 199 9.04 -4.35 -6.36
N GLN A 200 8.26 -4.53 -7.42
CA GLN A 200 8.75 -4.94 -8.74
C GLN A 200 8.16 -4.06 -9.84
N ILE A 201 8.84 -3.96 -10.98
CA ILE A 201 8.23 -3.47 -12.22
C ILE A 201 7.39 -4.60 -12.83
N GLY A 202 6.16 -4.27 -13.23
CA GLY A 202 5.20 -5.22 -13.77
C GLY A 202 4.78 -6.27 -12.75
N TRP A 203 4.34 -7.43 -13.22
CA TRP A 203 3.66 -8.44 -12.41
C TRP A 203 4.25 -9.84 -12.55
N ALA A 204 5.57 -9.93 -12.75
CA ALA A 204 6.25 -11.20 -13.00
C ALA A 204 6.19 -12.13 -11.78
N ALA A 205 6.42 -11.59 -10.58
CA ALA A 205 6.28 -12.33 -9.32
C ALA A 205 4.86 -12.19 -8.76
N LYS A 206 4.31 -13.29 -8.25
CA LYS A 206 3.10 -13.24 -7.40
C LYS A 206 3.44 -12.67 -6.02
N ASN A 207 2.41 -12.20 -5.30
CA ASN A 207 2.54 -11.80 -3.90
C ASN A 207 3.62 -10.75 -3.66
N ARG A 208 3.77 -9.82 -4.61
CA ARG A 208 4.72 -8.71 -4.52
C ARG A 208 4.07 -7.46 -5.07
N LYS A 209 4.21 -6.35 -4.32
CA LYS A 209 3.65 -5.06 -4.73
C LYS A 209 4.29 -4.66 -6.06
N SER A 210 3.48 -4.16 -6.98
CA SER A 210 3.85 -3.98 -8.38
C SER A 210 3.72 -2.53 -8.80
N LEU A 211 4.65 -2.10 -9.66
CA LEU A 211 4.68 -0.78 -10.26
C LEU A 211 4.48 -0.93 -11.76
N GLU A 212 3.59 -0.15 -12.37
CA GLU A 212 3.51 -0.13 -13.83
C GLU A 212 4.82 0.43 -14.43
N PRO A 213 5.32 -0.14 -15.54
CA PRO A 213 6.52 0.36 -16.20
C PRO A 213 6.33 1.73 -16.85
N ASP A 214 7.43 2.43 -17.14
CA ASP A 214 7.39 3.81 -17.66
C ASP A 214 6.66 3.93 -19.01
N ASN A 215 6.69 2.90 -19.84
CA ASN A 215 5.98 2.91 -21.12
C ASN A 215 4.45 2.80 -20.97
N VAL A 216 3.95 2.45 -19.77
CA VAL A 216 2.53 2.40 -19.44
C VAL A 216 2.12 3.61 -18.61
N ALA A 217 2.93 3.96 -17.60
CA ALA A 217 2.68 5.07 -16.68
C ALA A 217 3.88 6.04 -16.64
N PRO A 218 4.10 6.83 -17.71
CA PRO A 218 5.32 7.62 -17.85
C PRO A 218 5.43 8.76 -16.82
N THR A 219 4.31 9.40 -16.48
CA THR A 219 4.27 10.65 -15.69
C THR A 219 3.52 10.50 -14.37
N TRP A 220 3.31 9.26 -13.93
CA TRP A 220 2.76 8.93 -12.60
C TRP A 220 3.30 7.58 -12.18
N VAL A 221 3.25 7.28 -10.89
CA VAL A 221 3.64 5.99 -10.34
C VAL A 221 2.38 5.23 -9.95
N HIS A 222 1.96 4.28 -10.80
CA HIS A 222 0.94 3.28 -10.44
C HIS A 222 1.54 2.28 -9.47
N TYR A 223 0.89 2.06 -8.32
CA TYR A 223 1.31 1.10 -7.31
C TYR A 223 0.16 0.18 -6.93
N ASP A 224 0.32 -1.13 -7.10
CA ASP A 224 -0.76 -2.09 -6.91
C ASP A 224 -0.36 -3.41 -6.22
N VAL A 225 -1.37 -4.15 -5.79
CA VAL A 225 -1.29 -5.51 -5.22
C VAL A 225 -2.13 -6.52 -5.99
N ARG A 226 -2.37 -6.30 -7.30
CA ARG A 226 -3.32 -7.10 -8.08
C ARG A 226 -2.95 -8.58 -8.23
N SER A 227 -1.68 -8.90 -8.00
CA SER A 227 -1.10 -10.24 -8.13
C SER A 227 -0.93 -10.95 -6.78
N TYR A 228 -1.57 -10.42 -5.73
CA TYR A 228 -1.65 -11.08 -4.43
C TYR A 228 -2.66 -12.22 -4.49
N ASP A 229 -2.37 -13.30 -3.77
CA ASP A 229 -3.34 -14.36 -3.55
C ASP A 229 -4.51 -13.84 -2.71
N ALA A 230 -5.71 -14.40 -2.92
CA ALA A 230 -6.94 -13.93 -2.31
C ALA A 230 -6.89 -13.82 -0.78
N ARG A 231 -6.09 -14.66 -0.10
CA ARG A 231 -5.91 -14.59 1.36
C ARG A 231 -5.29 -13.28 1.83
N TYR A 232 -4.46 -12.64 1.00
CA TYR A 232 -3.83 -11.35 1.28
C TYR A 232 -4.63 -10.18 0.71
N LEU A 233 -5.85 -10.44 0.24
CA LEU A 233 -6.82 -9.47 -0.23
C LEU A 233 -8.14 -9.64 0.52
N ALA A 234 -8.12 -10.22 1.71
CA ALA A 234 -9.30 -10.25 2.58
C ALA A 234 -9.79 -8.82 2.91
N ASP A 235 -11.10 -8.67 3.13
CA ASP A 235 -11.76 -7.37 3.29
C ASP A 235 -11.16 -6.52 4.42
N HIS A 236 -10.65 -7.16 5.48
CA HIS A 236 -10.02 -6.48 6.62
C HIS A 236 -8.68 -5.80 6.28
N TYR A 237 -8.08 -6.07 5.12
CA TYR A 237 -6.90 -5.34 4.64
C TYR A 237 -7.22 -4.02 3.96
N PHE A 238 -8.51 -3.65 3.83
CA PHE A 238 -8.93 -2.43 3.16
C PHE A 238 -9.46 -1.40 4.15
N CYS A 239 -9.30 -0.12 3.82
CA CYS A 239 -9.77 0.98 4.66
C CYS A 239 -10.28 2.16 3.81
N THR A 240 -11.08 3.01 4.42
CA THR A 240 -11.74 4.16 3.76
C THR A 240 -11.41 5.50 4.39
N ASP A 241 -10.67 5.50 5.50
CA ASP A 241 -10.23 6.70 6.21
C ASP A 241 -8.95 6.46 7.04
N LEU A 242 -8.44 7.54 7.64
CA LEU A 242 -7.25 7.51 8.50
C LEU A 242 -7.45 6.68 9.78
N ILE A 243 -8.67 6.63 10.32
CA ILE A 243 -8.98 5.89 11.54
C ILE A 243 -8.81 4.39 11.27
N GLY A 244 -9.37 3.88 10.17
CA GLY A 244 -9.21 2.50 9.73
C GLY A 244 -7.79 2.16 9.31
N LEU A 245 -7.07 3.10 8.67
CA LEU A 245 -5.66 2.87 8.31
C LEU A 245 -4.77 2.72 9.55
N ASN A 246 -4.99 3.55 10.56
CA ASN A 246 -4.18 3.66 11.78
C ASN A 246 -4.69 2.82 12.97
N ALA A 247 -5.79 2.09 12.80
CA ALA A 247 -6.43 1.31 13.85
C ALA A 247 -5.42 0.38 14.56
N ARG A 248 -5.36 0.48 15.89
CA ARG A 248 -4.46 -0.33 16.74
C ARG A 248 -5.06 -1.68 17.16
N ALA A 249 -6.35 -1.87 16.92
CA ALA A 249 -7.01 -3.14 17.15
C ALA A 249 -6.85 -4.04 15.91
N PRO A 250 -7.02 -5.37 16.03
CA PRO A 250 -7.39 -6.14 14.85
C PRO A 250 -8.57 -5.43 14.18
N ILE A 251 -8.45 -5.12 12.89
CA ILE A 251 -9.57 -4.58 12.11
C ILE A 251 -10.71 -5.58 12.29
N SER A 252 -11.73 -5.15 13.01
CA SER A 252 -12.78 -6.03 13.49
C SER A 252 -13.54 -6.59 12.30
N PHE A 253 -13.77 -7.91 12.31
CA PHE A 253 -14.48 -8.67 11.28
C PHE A 253 -15.94 -8.23 11.13
#